data_AF-A0AAU8H1P7-F1
#
_entry.id   AF-A0AAU8H1P7-F1
#
_cell.length_a   1.000
_cell.length_b   1.000
_cell.length_c   1.000
_cell.angle_alpha   90.00
_cell.angle_beta   90.00
_cell.angle_gamma   90.00
#
_symmetry.space_group_name_H-M   'P 1'
#
loop_
_entity.id
_entity.type
_entity.pdbx_description
1 polymer ?
#
loop_
_entity_poly.entity_id
_entity_poly.type
_entity_poly.pdbx_seq_one_letter_code
_entity_poly.pdbx_strand_id
1 'polypeptide(L)'
;MTTTNLEEIKKIIKNELPTILKTDPSFRRYILQITKAYYPPKKKTEDRIEQLYQQLLQMQEKSDRKWEEWSKRWQQTQAEWNRKWEENEKRWEQTQAEWNRKWEEWSKRWEQTQAEWNRKWEENEKRWEQTQAEWNRKWEEWSKRWEQTQAEWNRKWEEWSKRWEQTQAEWNRKWEENEKRWEQTQAEWNRKWEENEKRWEENQRTINEILKRLEKIDKRHLYTIGALGARWGLYSEESFRNGLKAIIEESFGVEVIRYVDYDHEGEVFGRPDQIEIDLIVRNAELIACEIKSSMSKSDMYTLWRKKEFYEKKHQKKVDRVIVISPMVDPRAKPVAEKLGIEIYTHSDEFIEKEEKNIEDISS
;
A
#
# COMPACT_ATOMS: atom_id res chain seq x y z
N MET A 1 112.87 -86.14 96.46
CA MET A 1 111.74 -86.84 95.81
C MET A 1 111.20 -85.92 94.75
N THR A 2 111.53 -86.23 93.49
CA THR A 2 111.22 -85.42 92.31
C THR A 2 109.72 -85.30 92.09
N THR A 3 109.27 -84.07 91.92
CA THR A 3 107.98 -83.65 91.37
C THR A 3 107.78 -84.24 89.97
N THR A 4 106.68 -84.95 89.73
CA THR A 4 106.20 -85.33 88.39
C THR A 4 104.98 -84.47 88.04
N ASN A 5 104.93 -84.03 86.78
CA ASN A 5 104.29 -82.82 86.27
C ASN A 5 102.77 -82.97 86.03
N LEU A 6 101.95 -81.94 86.29
CA LEU A 6 100.49 -81.95 86.07
C LEU A 6 100.13 -82.15 84.58
N GLU A 7 100.98 -81.70 83.65
CA GLU A 7 100.81 -81.98 82.22
C GLU A 7 101.06 -83.45 81.88
N GLU A 8 102.03 -84.09 82.53
CA GLU A 8 102.27 -85.53 82.38
C GLU A 8 101.07 -86.31 82.90
N ILE A 9 100.48 -85.93 84.04
CA ILE A 9 99.26 -86.56 84.56
C ILE A 9 98.09 -86.40 83.58
N LYS A 10 97.89 -85.23 82.98
CA LYS A 10 96.83 -85.04 81.96
C LYS A 10 97.10 -85.84 80.69
N LYS A 11 98.35 -85.97 80.27
CA LYS A 11 98.74 -86.73 79.07
C LYS A 11 98.59 -88.23 79.31
N ILE A 12 98.97 -88.70 80.50
CA ILE A 12 98.74 -90.07 80.97
C ILE A 12 97.24 -90.34 81.05
N ILE A 13 96.44 -89.47 81.67
CA ILE A 13 94.98 -89.62 81.67
C ILE A 13 94.44 -89.60 80.24
N LYS A 14 94.83 -88.69 79.35
CA LYS A 14 94.32 -88.70 77.96
C LYS A 14 94.67 -89.97 77.18
N ASN A 15 95.84 -90.57 77.41
CA ASN A 15 96.29 -91.75 76.70
C ASN A 15 95.74 -93.06 77.33
N GLU A 16 95.68 -93.13 78.66
CA GLU A 16 95.27 -94.31 79.40
C GLU A 16 93.77 -94.32 79.70
N LEU A 17 93.11 -93.18 79.88
CA LEU A 17 91.67 -93.10 80.16
C LEU A 17 90.82 -93.76 79.06
N PRO A 18 91.08 -93.60 77.74
CA PRO A 18 90.33 -94.34 76.72
C PRO A 18 90.52 -95.85 76.84
N THR A 19 91.73 -96.29 77.20
CA THR A 19 92.08 -97.70 77.40
C THR A 19 91.36 -98.25 78.64
N ILE A 20 91.46 -97.55 79.78
CA ILE A 20 90.80 -97.88 81.06
C ILE A 20 89.27 -97.87 80.90
N LEU A 21 88.71 -96.89 80.19
CA LEU A 21 87.28 -96.88 79.90
C LEU A 21 86.85 -98.09 79.05
N LYS A 22 87.73 -98.67 78.23
CA LYS A 22 87.45 -99.89 77.45
C LYS A 22 87.63 -101.17 78.26
N THR A 23 88.68 -101.27 79.08
CA THR A 23 89.09 -102.49 79.77
C THR A 23 88.53 -102.63 81.20
N ASP A 24 88.19 -101.53 81.87
CA ASP A 24 87.61 -101.54 83.22
C ASP A 24 86.12 -101.13 83.22
N PRO A 25 85.21 -102.11 83.35
CA PRO A 25 83.78 -101.84 83.43
C PRO A 25 83.37 -101.04 84.68
N SER A 26 84.10 -101.18 85.79
CA SER A 26 83.76 -100.53 87.07
C SER A 26 84.05 -99.04 87.01
N PHE A 27 85.19 -98.66 86.44
CA PHE A 27 85.59 -97.27 86.25
C PHE A 27 84.69 -96.56 85.22
N ARG A 28 84.30 -97.24 84.14
CA ARG A 28 83.28 -96.74 83.19
C ARG A 28 81.96 -96.43 83.89
N ARG A 29 81.53 -97.29 84.82
CA ARG A 29 80.28 -97.12 85.57
C ARG A 29 80.34 -95.92 86.51
N TYR A 30 81.48 -95.72 87.17
CA TYR A 30 81.73 -94.57 88.04
C TYR A 30 81.64 -93.22 87.29
N ILE A 31 82.33 -93.10 86.15
CA ILE A 31 82.26 -91.89 85.31
C ILE A 31 80.85 -91.64 84.76
N LEU A 32 80.15 -92.71 84.34
CA LEU A 32 78.76 -92.60 83.90
C LEU A 32 77.82 -92.16 85.04
N GLN A 33 78.08 -92.55 86.29
CA GLN A 33 77.27 -92.16 87.44
C GLN A 33 77.43 -90.67 87.79
N ILE A 34 78.66 -90.14 87.70
CA ILE A 34 78.94 -88.70 87.92
C ILE A 34 78.28 -87.86 86.82
N THR A 35 78.36 -88.31 85.57
CA THR A 35 77.83 -87.55 84.42
C THR A 35 76.31 -87.67 84.25
N LYS A 36 75.66 -88.69 84.85
CA LYS A 36 74.20 -88.92 84.79
C LYS A 36 73.37 -87.75 85.35
N ALA A 37 73.91 -86.93 86.25
CA ALA A 37 73.23 -85.75 86.78
C ALA A 37 73.11 -84.60 85.76
N TYR A 38 74.00 -84.56 84.76
CA TYR A 38 74.10 -83.48 83.77
C TYR A 38 73.52 -83.84 82.40
N TYR A 39 73.27 -85.14 82.12
CA TYR A 39 72.73 -85.60 80.84
C TYR A 39 71.45 -86.43 81.05
N PRO A 40 70.36 -86.12 80.34
CA PRO A 40 69.17 -86.97 80.38
C PRO A 40 69.50 -88.38 79.88
N PRO A 41 69.00 -89.44 80.54
CA PRO A 41 69.22 -90.81 80.10
C PRO A 41 68.71 -90.97 78.67
N LYS A 42 69.49 -91.64 77.82
CA LYS A 42 69.24 -91.81 76.37
C LYS A 42 67.77 -92.09 76.02
N LYS A 43 67.13 -92.98 76.78
CA LYS A 43 65.71 -93.34 76.63
C LYS A 43 64.74 -92.14 76.77
N LYS A 44 64.97 -91.24 77.74
CA LYS A 44 64.12 -90.04 77.95
C LYS A 44 64.29 -89.01 76.83
N THR A 45 65.47 -88.94 76.23
CA THR A 45 65.75 -88.10 75.06
C THR A 45 65.11 -88.70 73.81
N GLU A 46 65.20 -90.02 73.62
CA GLU A 46 64.54 -90.75 72.54
C GLU A 46 63.01 -90.62 72.63
N ASP A 47 62.41 -90.79 73.81
CA ASP A 47 60.97 -90.62 74.02
C ASP A 47 60.49 -89.19 73.70
N ARG A 48 61.28 -88.17 74.06
CA ARG A 48 60.97 -86.76 73.76
C ARG A 48 61.16 -86.44 72.28
N ILE A 49 62.18 -87.00 71.64
CA ILE A 49 62.40 -86.87 70.20
C ILE A 49 61.26 -87.55 69.45
N GLU A 50 60.81 -88.74 69.89
CA GLU A 50 59.66 -89.44 69.31
C GLU A 50 58.37 -88.63 69.47
N GLN A 51 58.10 -88.06 70.64
CA GLN A 51 56.93 -87.19 70.85
C GLN A 51 56.95 -85.94 69.96
N LEU A 52 58.11 -85.29 69.82
CA LEU A 52 58.28 -84.15 68.92
C LEU A 52 58.13 -84.57 67.46
N TYR A 53 58.62 -85.75 67.10
CA TYR A 53 58.47 -86.32 65.75
C TYR A 53 56.99 -86.59 65.43
N GLN A 54 56.25 -87.19 66.35
CA GLN A 54 54.80 -87.39 66.21
C GLN A 54 54.02 -86.07 66.13
N GLN A 55 54.41 -85.05 66.88
CA GLN A 55 53.81 -83.71 66.78
C GLN A 55 54.10 -83.04 65.43
N LEU A 56 55.33 -83.17 64.92
CA LEU A 56 55.70 -82.66 63.60
C LEU A 56 54.92 -83.37 62.50
N LEU A 57 54.78 -84.69 62.56
CA LEU A 57 53.96 -85.46 61.62
C LEU A 57 52.50 -85.00 61.64
N GLN A 58 51.90 -84.84 62.82
CA GLN A 58 50.52 -84.34 62.94
C GLN A 58 50.36 -82.89 62.46
N MET A 59 51.36 -82.03 62.69
CA MET A 59 51.37 -80.67 62.16
C MET A 59 51.52 -80.65 60.65
N GLN A 60 52.35 -81.52 60.10
CA GLN A 60 52.54 -81.66 58.66
C GLN A 60 51.25 -82.16 58.01
N GLU A 61 50.63 -83.22 58.55
CA GLU A 61 49.37 -83.75 58.02
C GLU A 61 48.23 -82.71 58.08
N LYS A 62 48.13 -81.93 59.16
CA LYS A 62 47.16 -80.82 59.25
C LYS A 62 47.47 -79.68 58.29
N SER A 63 48.75 -79.40 58.05
CA SER A 63 49.19 -78.36 57.11
C SER A 63 48.94 -78.79 55.67
N ASP A 64 49.22 -80.04 55.34
CA ASP A 64 48.98 -80.64 54.03
C ASP A 64 47.48 -80.66 53.72
N ARG A 65 46.63 -81.06 54.68
CA ARG A 65 45.17 -80.97 54.53
C ARG A 65 44.67 -79.55 54.29
N LYS A 66 45.16 -78.57 55.06
CA LYS A 66 44.82 -77.17 54.86
C LYS A 66 45.31 -76.66 53.51
N TRP A 67 46.49 -77.08 53.07
CA TRP A 67 47.04 -76.75 51.75
C TRP A 67 46.19 -77.35 50.63
N GLU A 68 45.74 -78.60 50.75
CA GLU A 68 44.85 -79.22 49.79
C GLU A 68 43.50 -78.51 49.72
N GLU A 69 42.89 -78.19 50.87
CA GLU A 69 41.64 -77.43 50.94
C GLU A 69 41.79 -76.02 50.37
N TRP A 70 42.88 -75.33 50.70
CA TRP A 70 43.17 -73.98 50.20
C TRP A 70 43.46 -74.00 48.70
N SER A 71 44.21 -74.99 48.21
CA SER A 71 44.48 -75.20 46.80
C SER A 71 43.19 -75.47 46.01
N LYS A 72 42.30 -76.33 46.52
CA LYS A 72 40.98 -76.57 45.91
C LYS A 72 40.13 -75.29 45.87
N ARG A 73 40.07 -74.53 46.96
CA ARG A 73 39.34 -73.24 47.01
C ARG A 73 39.95 -72.21 46.06
N TRP A 74 41.27 -72.17 45.95
CA TRP A 74 41.98 -71.28 45.04
C TRP A 74 41.68 -71.63 43.58
N GLN A 75 41.73 -72.92 43.22
CA GLN A 75 41.36 -73.40 41.88
C GLN A 75 39.90 -73.08 41.54
N GLN A 76 38.97 -73.26 42.47
CA GLN A 76 37.57 -72.91 42.29
C GLN A 76 37.39 -71.40 42.08
N THR A 77 38.01 -70.59 42.93
CA THR A 77 37.96 -69.12 42.82
C THR A 77 38.55 -68.64 41.50
N GLN A 78 39.67 -69.21 41.07
CA GLN A 78 40.31 -68.90 39.79
C GLN A 78 39.43 -69.30 38.60
N ALA A 79 38.81 -70.48 38.65
CA ALA A 79 37.87 -70.91 37.62
C ALA A 79 36.64 -69.99 37.54
N GLU A 80 36.08 -69.57 38.67
CA GLU A 80 35.00 -68.59 38.72
C GLU A 80 35.43 -67.22 38.19
N TRP A 81 36.65 -66.78 38.51
CA TRP A 81 37.19 -65.51 38.03
C TRP A 81 37.40 -65.53 36.52
N ASN A 82 38.00 -66.59 35.99
CA ASN A 82 38.19 -66.79 34.56
C ASN A 82 36.85 -66.82 33.82
N ARG A 83 35.87 -67.55 34.35
CA ARG A 83 34.52 -67.58 33.76
C ARG A 83 33.87 -66.20 33.74
N LYS A 84 33.95 -65.45 34.84
CA LYS A 84 33.42 -64.07 34.89
C LYS A 84 34.15 -63.14 33.93
N TRP A 85 35.45 -63.33 33.73
CA TRP A 85 36.22 -62.57 32.76
C TRP A 85 35.80 -62.88 31.33
N GLU A 86 35.70 -64.15 30.96
CA GLU A 86 35.24 -64.56 29.63
C GLU A 86 33.81 -64.06 29.35
N GLU A 87 32.92 -64.11 30.36
CA GLU A 87 31.56 -63.58 30.23
C GLU A 87 31.56 -62.04 30.07
N ASN A 88 32.43 -61.34 30.80
CA ASN A 88 32.55 -59.88 30.71
C ASN A 88 33.19 -59.44 29.38
N GLU A 89 34.21 -60.17 28.91
CA GLU A 89 34.87 -59.92 27.62
C GLU A 89 33.89 -60.11 26.47
N LYS A 90 33.12 -61.21 26.46
CA LYS A 90 32.05 -61.43 25.47
C LYS A 90 30.99 -60.33 25.49
N ARG A 91 30.59 -59.86 26.67
CA ARG A 91 29.65 -58.72 26.78
C ARG A 91 30.25 -57.44 26.22
N TRP A 92 31.54 -57.22 26.47
CA TRP A 92 32.26 -56.06 25.98
C TRP A 92 32.38 -56.09 24.44
N GLU A 93 32.75 -57.23 23.87
CA GLU A 93 32.80 -57.46 22.43
C GLU A 93 31.43 -57.26 21.78
N GLN A 94 30.36 -57.78 22.37
CA GLN A 94 28.99 -57.58 21.89
C GLN A 94 28.60 -56.10 21.91
N THR A 95 28.88 -55.41 23.02
CA THR A 95 28.59 -53.98 23.17
C THR A 95 29.37 -53.15 22.15
N GLN A 96 30.64 -53.47 21.91
CA GLN A 96 31.46 -52.80 20.90
C GLN A 96 30.95 -53.07 19.49
N ALA A 97 30.58 -54.31 19.17
CA ALA A 97 30.02 -54.65 17.87
C ALA A 97 28.70 -53.91 17.63
N GLU A 98 27.82 -53.80 18.64
CA GLU A 98 26.60 -52.99 18.56
C GLU A 98 26.90 -51.50 18.38
N TRP A 99 27.88 -50.97 19.11
CA TRP A 99 28.31 -49.58 18.97
C TRP A 99 28.83 -49.29 17.57
N ASN A 100 29.71 -50.15 17.04
CA ASN A 100 30.25 -50.02 15.69
C ASN A 100 29.14 -50.08 14.63
N ARG A 101 28.19 -51.00 14.75
CA ARG A 101 27.02 -51.07 13.84
C ARG A 101 26.20 -49.79 13.87
N LYS A 102 25.86 -49.28 15.06
CA LYS A 102 25.12 -48.02 15.20
C LYS A 102 25.90 -46.84 14.64
N TRP A 103 27.22 -46.84 14.81
CA TRP A 103 28.09 -45.80 14.27
C TRP A 103 28.12 -45.83 12.74
N GLU A 104 28.24 -47.01 12.13
CA GLU A 104 28.18 -47.18 10.68
C GLU A 104 26.82 -46.75 10.11
N GLU A 105 25.72 -47.14 10.75
CA GLU A 105 24.37 -46.72 10.37
C GLU A 105 24.19 -45.20 10.49
N TRP A 106 24.65 -44.61 11.60
CA TRP A 106 24.60 -43.17 11.81
C TRP A 106 25.44 -42.43 10.77
N SER A 107 26.65 -42.91 10.49
CA SER A 107 27.55 -42.32 9.50
C SER A 107 26.96 -42.36 8.11
N LYS A 108 26.37 -43.50 7.69
CA LYS A 108 25.68 -43.61 6.40
C LYS A 108 24.48 -42.67 6.31
N ARG A 109 23.68 -42.59 7.38
CA ARG A 109 22.52 -41.68 7.42
C ARG A 109 22.96 -40.22 7.36
N TRP A 110 24.06 -39.88 8.02
CA TRP A 110 24.65 -38.56 7.99
C TRP A 110 25.15 -38.20 6.59
N GLU A 111 25.89 -39.09 5.93
CA GLU A 111 26.35 -38.90 4.54
C GLU A 111 25.18 -38.72 3.56
N GLN A 112 24.13 -39.53 3.68
CA GLN A 112 22.92 -39.39 2.86
C GLN A 112 22.25 -38.03 3.10
N THR A 113 22.11 -37.63 4.37
CA THR A 113 21.52 -36.34 4.73
C THR A 113 22.35 -35.18 4.17
N GLN A 114 23.67 -35.24 4.28
CA GLN A 114 24.58 -34.24 3.73
C GLN A 114 24.48 -34.17 2.20
N ALA A 115 24.43 -35.31 1.51
CA ALA A 115 24.26 -35.36 0.06
C ALA A 115 22.91 -34.77 -0.39
N GLU A 116 21.82 -35.04 0.34
CA GLU A 116 20.52 -34.44 0.07
C GLU A 116 20.53 -32.92 0.29
N TRP A 117 21.16 -32.45 1.37
CA TRP A 117 21.33 -31.03 1.64
C TRP A 117 22.13 -30.35 0.52
N ASN A 118 23.24 -30.94 0.09
CA ASN A 118 24.05 -30.40 -1.00
C ASN A 118 23.26 -30.34 -2.31
N ARG A 119 22.51 -31.39 -2.67
CA ARG A 119 21.64 -31.36 -3.86
C ARG A 119 20.60 -30.26 -3.79
N LYS A 120 19.90 -30.12 -2.64
CA LYS A 120 18.91 -29.06 -2.45
C LYS A 120 19.53 -27.68 -2.56
N TRP A 121 20.74 -27.50 -2.03
CA TRP A 121 21.50 -26.27 -2.16
C TRP A 121 21.83 -25.95 -3.60
N GLU A 122 22.42 -26.89 -4.35
CA GLU A 122 22.73 -26.71 -5.78
C GLU A 122 21.48 -26.43 -6.63
N GLU A 123 20.38 -27.12 -6.36
CA GLU A 123 19.11 -26.86 -7.05
C GLU A 123 18.57 -25.47 -6.73
N ASN A 124 18.65 -25.04 -5.47
CA ASN A 124 18.20 -23.73 -5.05
C ASN A 124 19.09 -22.62 -5.64
N GLU A 125 20.40 -22.83 -5.70
CA GLU A 125 21.36 -21.92 -6.32
C GLU A 125 21.06 -21.77 -7.82
N LYS A 126 20.88 -22.87 -8.56
CA LYS A 126 20.47 -22.83 -9.97
C LYS A 126 19.15 -22.11 -10.18
N ARG A 127 18.15 -22.35 -9.33
CA ARG A 127 16.86 -21.64 -9.39
C ARG A 127 17.04 -20.14 -9.15
N TRP A 128 17.88 -19.76 -8.21
CA TRP A 128 18.22 -18.37 -7.94
C TRP A 128 18.90 -17.73 -9.14
N GLU A 129 19.91 -18.37 -9.72
CA GLU A 129 20.59 -17.88 -10.92
C GLU A 129 19.64 -17.70 -12.10
N GLN A 130 18.76 -18.68 -12.34
CA GLN A 130 17.74 -18.59 -13.40
C GLN A 130 16.78 -17.42 -13.15
N THR A 131 16.29 -17.28 -11.91
CA THR A 131 15.39 -16.19 -11.53
C THR A 131 16.06 -14.83 -11.69
N GLN A 132 17.34 -14.71 -11.30
CA GLN A 132 18.13 -13.50 -11.49
C GLN A 132 18.34 -13.17 -12.97
N ALA A 133 18.67 -14.17 -13.78
CA ALA A 133 18.82 -13.99 -15.22
C ALA A 133 17.53 -13.54 -15.91
N GLU A 134 16.38 -14.13 -15.53
CA GLU A 134 15.06 -13.70 -16.01
C GLU A 134 14.72 -12.28 -15.59
N TRP A 135 14.99 -11.92 -14.33
CA TRP A 135 14.82 -10.57 -13.83
C TRP A 135 15.65 -9.57 -14.61
N ASN A 136 16.94 -9.86 -14.83
CA ASN A 136 17.83 -9.01 -15.60
C ASN A 136 17.34 -8.81 -17.04
N ARG A 137 16.91 -9.88 -17.71
CA ARG A 137 16.34 -9.78 -19.07
C ARG A 137 15.08 -8.91 -19.11
N LYS A 138 14.15 -9.12 -18.18
CA LYS A 138 12.94 -8.28 -18.08
C LYS A 138 13.29 -6.83 -17.80
N TRP A 139 14.30 -6.59 -16.97
CA TRP A 139 14.76 -5.25 -16.65
C TRP A 139 15.35 -4.55 -17.88
N GLU A 140 16.19 -5.24 -18.65
CA GLU A 140 16.75 -4.72 -19.91
C GLU A 140 15.65 -4.41 -20.94
N GLU A 141 14.69 -5.30 -21.11
CA GLU A 141 13.54 -5.08 -21.99
C GLU A 141 12.69 -3.89 -21.55
N TRP A 142 12.42 -3.79 -20.25
CA TRP A 142 11.68 -2.67 -19.67
C TRP A 142 12.44 -1.36 -19.86
N SER A 143 13.75 -1.35 -19.62
CA SER A 143 14.61 -0.18 -19.80
C SER A 143 14.60 0.30 -21.25
N LYS A 144 14.76 -0.61 -22.23
CA LYS A 144 14.68 -0.29 -23.66
C LYS A 144 13.31 0.27 -24.04
N ARG A 145 12.22 -0.35 -23.56
CA ARG A 145 10.85 0.13 -23.83
C ARG A 145 10.62 1.51 -23.21
N TRP A 146 11.15 1.75 -22.02
CA TRP A 146 11.08 3.03 -21.34
C TRP A 146 11.82 4.11 -22.13
N GLU A 147 13.06 3.85 -22.56
CA GLU A 147 13.85 4.76 -23.40
C GLU A 147 13.13 5.10 -24.71
N GLN A 148 12.56 4.11 -25.40
CA GLN A 148 11.77 4.33 -26.60
C GLN A 148 10.53 5.21 -26.33
N THR A 149 9.81 4.91 -25.26
CA THR A 149 8.62 5.68 -24.85
C THR A 149 8.99 7.12 -24.51
N GLN A 150 10.10 7.33 -23.79
CA GLN A 150 10.62 8.66 -23.47
C GLN A 150 11.02 9.42 -24.74
N ALA A 151 11.69 8.77 -25.69
CA ALA A 151 12.07 9.39 -26.96
C ALA A 151 10.85 9.79 -27.79
N GLU A 152 9.81 8.95 -27.84
CA GLU A 152 8.54 9.27 -28.50
C GLU A 152 7.83 10.45 -27.83
N TRP A 153 7.77 10.46 -26.49
CA TRP A 153 7.21 11.58 -25.74
C TRP A 153 7.94 12.87 -26.03
N ASN A 154 9.28 12.86 -26.00
CA ASN A 154 10.09 14.03 -26.32
C ASN A 154 9.82 14.54 -27.74
N ARG A 155 9.74 13.65 -28.74
CA ARG A 155 9.39 14.04 -30.11
C ARG A 155 8.01 14.67 -30.21
N LYS A 156 7.00 14.06 -29.61
CA LYS A 156 5.63 14.62 -29.56
C LYS A 156 5.60 15.97 -28.86
N TRP A 157 6.40 16.13 -27.79
CA TRP A 157 6.52 17.38 -27.07
C TRP A 157 7.15 18.49 -27.94
N GLU A 158 8.22 18.18 -28.67
CA GLU A 158 8.85 19.11 -29.61
C GLU A 158 7.89 19.52 -30.74
N GLU A 159 7.16 18.56 -31.33
CA GLU A 159 6.15 18.84 -32.35
C GLU A 159 5.01 19.71 -31.80
N TRP A 160 4.52 19.39 -30.60
CA TRP A 160 3.49 20.17 -29.93
C TRP A 160 3.98 21.60 -29.64
N SER A 161 5.21 21.75 -29.13
CA SER A 161 5.83 23.05 -28.86
C SER A 161 5.93 23.89 -30.12
N LYS A 162 6.42 23.32 -31.23
CA LYS A 162 6.49 24.01 -32.53
C LYS A 162 5.12 24.43 -33.04
N ARG A 163 4.13 23.54 -32.95
CA ARG A 163 2.75 23.84 -33.37
C ARG A 163 2.14 24.93 -32.50
N TRP A 164 2.42 24.93 -31.21
CA TRP A 164 1.97 25.94 -30.28
C TRP A 164 2.58 27.29 -30.61
N GLU A 165 3.90 27.36 -30.83
CA GLU A 165 4.61 28.58 -31.26
C GLU A 165 4.04 29.14 -32.57
N GLN A 166 3.80 28.29 -33.58
CA GLN A 166 3.17 28.70 -34.84
C GLN A 166 1.76 29.26 -34.63
N THR A 167 0.95 28.56 -33.82
CA THR A 167 -0.42 28.98 -33.51
C THR A 167 -0.43 30.31 -32.76
N GLN A 168 0.51 30.51 -31.83
CA GLN A 168 0.68 31.78 -31.11
C GLN A 168 1.09 32.90 -32.07
N ALA A 169 2.04 32.65 -32.97
CA ALA A 169 2.48 33.64 -33.96
C ALA A 169 1.33 34.03 -34.91
N GLU A 170 0.52 33.07 -35.36
CA GLU A 170 -0.67 33.35 -36.17
C GLU A 170 -1.72 34.16 -35.40
N TRP A 171 -1.98 33.81 -34.13
CA TRP A 171 -2.87 34.58 -33.28
C TRP A 171 -2.39 36.01 -33.08
N ASN A 172 -1.09 36.20 -32.82
CA ASN A 172 -0.50 37.53 -32.66
C ASN A 172 -0.65 38.35 -33.95
N ARG A 173 -0.39 37.76 -35.13
CA ARG A 173 -0.62 38.44 -36.42
C ARG A 173 -2.08 38.83 -36.64
N LYS A 174 -3.02 37.92 -36.37
CA LYS A 174 -4.45 38.21 -36.48
C LYS A 174 -4.88 39.30 -35.50
N TRP A 175 -4.32 39.31 -34.29
CA TRP A 175 -4.53 40.37 -33.32
C TRP A 175 -4.03 41.72 -33.82
N GLU A 176 -2.79 41.80 -34.31
CA GLU A 176 -2.23 43.03 -34.88
C GLU A 176 -3.03 43.54 -36.09
N GLU A 177 -3.46 42.64 -36.98
CA GLU A 177 -4.31 43.02 -38.12
C GLU A 177 -5.68 43.53 -37.68
N ASN A 178 -6.29 42.87 -36.69
CA ASN A 178 -7.57 43.29 -36.13
C ASN A 178 -7.45 44.63 -35.41
N GLU A 179 -6.38 44.86 -34.67
CA GLU A 179 -6.06 46.13 -34.02
C GLU A 179 -5.93 47.26 -35.04
N LYS A 180 -5.16 47.06 -36.11
CA LYS A 180 -5.05 48.03 -37.22
C LYS A 180 -6.40 48.31 -37.89
N ARG A 181 -7.23 47.28 -38.11
CA ARG A 181 -8.58 47.46 -38.66
C ARG A 181 -9.48 48.25 -37.72
N TRP A 182 -9.38 48.00 -36.41
CA TRP A 182 -10.09 48.76 -35.39
C TRP A 182 -9.64 50.22 -35.40
N GLU A 183 -8.34 50.50 -35.43
CA GLU A 183 -7.81 51.87 -35.52
C GLU A 183 -8.30 52.60 -36.78
N GLN A 184 -8.26 51.93 -37.95
CA GLN A 184 -8.77 52.50 -39.20
C GLN A 184 -10.27 52.78 -39.13
N THR A 185 -11.05 51.82 -38.62
CA THR A 185 -12.50 51.96 -38.47
C THR A 185 -12.82 53.09 -37.50
N GLN A 186 -12.12 53.19 -36.38
CA GLN A 186 -12.25 54.28 -35.41
C GLN A 186 -11.91 55.63 -36.03
N ALA A 187 -10.83 55.73 -36.81
CA ALA A 187 -10.46 56.95 -37.50
C ALA A 187 -11.50 57.37 -38.56
N GLU A 188 -12.04 56.43 -39.33
CA GLU A 188 -13.14 56.69 -40.26
C GLU A 188 -14.42 57.12 -39.54
N TRP A 189 -14.74 56.47 -38.42
CA TRP A 189 -15.88 56.84 -37.59
C TRP A 189 -15.72 58.26 -37.05
N ASN A 190 -14.55 58.60 -36.51
CA ASN A 190 -14.25 59.94 -36.02
C ASN A 190 -14.38 60.98 -37.15
N ARG A 191 -13.87 60.71 -38.35
CA ARG A 191 -14.05 61.61 -39.52
C ARG A 191 -15.52 61.79 -39.89
N LYS A 192 -16.28 60.69 -39.96
CA LYS A 192 -17.72 60.76 -40.24
C LYS A 192 -18.47 61.51 -39.15
N TRP A 193 -18.04 61.38 -37.89
CA TRP A 193 -18.58 62.16 -36.78
C TRP A 193 -18.29 63.64 -36.91
N GLU A 194 -17.05 64.04 -37.20
CA GLU A 194 -16.70 65.44 -37.43
C GLU A 194 -17.45 66.04 -38.63
N GLU A 195 -17.60 65.28 -39.73
CA GLU A 195 -18.40 65.71 -40.88
C GLU A 195 -19.88 65.83 -40.54
N ASN A 196 -20.43 64.86 -39.79
CA ASN A 196 -21.82 64.89 -39.38
C ASN A 196 -22.08 65.98 -38.35
N GLU A 197 -21.13 66.27 -37.46
CA GLU A 197 -21.17 67.38 -36.52
C GLU A 197 -21.17 68.71 -37.26
N LYS A 198 -20.29 68.90 -38.25
CA LYS A 198 -20.31 70.09 -39.13
C LYS A 198 -21.63 70.22 -39.89
N ARG A 199 -22.14 69.13 -40.48
CA ARG A 199 -23.45 69.11 -41.14
C ARG A 199 -24.58 69.39 -40.16
N TRP A 200 -24.48 68.92 -38.93
CA TRP A 200 -25.45 69.18 -37.88
C TRP A 200 -25.39 70.64 -37.44
N GLU A 201 -24.21 71.24 -37.31
CA GLU A 201 -24.06 72.67 -37.07
C GLU A 201 -24.63 73.51 -38.22
N GLU A 202 -24.32 73.15 -39.48
CA GLU A 202 -24.86 73.82 -40.66
C GLU A 202 -26.38 73.66 -40.73
N ASN A 203 -26.90 72.44 -40.56
CA ASN A 203 -28.33 72.18 -40.46
C ASN A 203 -28.95 72.94 -39.29
N GLN A 204 -28.29 73.06 -38.14
CA GLN A 204 -28.80 73.80 -37.00
C GLN A 204 -28.80 75.30 -37.27
N ARG A 205 -27.82 75.83 -38.02
CA ARG A 205 -27.83 77.21 -38.52
C ARG A 205 -28.97 77.43 -39.51
N THR A 206 -29.16 76.51 -40.47
CA THR A 206 -30.26 76.57 -41.44
C THR A 206 -31.61 76.40 -40.76
N ILE A 207 -31.77 75.48 -39.80
CA ILE A 207 -32.95 75.32 -38.96
C ILE A 207 -33.18 76.59 -38.15
N ASN A 208 -32.15 77.20 -37.55
CA ASN A 208 -32.31 78.47 -36.85
C ASN A 208 -32.71 79.62 -37.78
N GLU A 209 -32.21 79.65 -39.02
CA GLU A 209 -32.66 80.61 -40.03
C GLU A 209 -34.08 80.34 -40.52
N ILE A 210 -34.45 79.07 -40.73
CA ILE A 210 -35.80 78.64 -41.06
C ILE A 210 -36.74 78.92 -39.89
N LEU A 211 -36.31 78.71 -38.63
CA LEU A 211 -37.04 79.05 -37.41
C LEU A 211 -37.19 80.57 -37.26
N LYS A 212 -36.19 81.38 -37.63
CA LYS A 212 -36.33 82.85 -37.72
C LYS A 212 -37.28 83.28 -38.84
N ARG A 213 -37.32 82.53 -39.95
CA ARG A 213 -38.27 82.74 -41.05
C ARG A 213 -39.67 82.23 -40.70
N LEU A 214 -39.79 81.17 -39.89
CA LEU A 214 -41.01 80.62 -39.31
C LEU A 214 -41.50 81.46 -38.12
N GLU A 215 -40.65 82.16 -37.38
CA GLU A 215 -41.07 83.20 -36.43
C GLU A 215 -41.81 84.32 -37.17
N LYS A 216 -41.45 84.57 -38.45
CA LYS A 216 -42.17 85.46 -39.35
C LYS A 216 -43.35 84.78 -40.08
N ILE A 217 -43.45 83.45 -40.03
CA ILE A 217 -44.51 82.62 -40.62
C ILE A 217 -45.03 81.68 -39.52
N ASP A 218 -45.51 82.25 -38.42
CA ASP A 218 -46.31 81.53 -37.42
C ASP A 218 -47.27 82.47 -36.69
N LYS A 219 -48.32 82.88 -37.43
CA LYS A 219 -49.65 82.45 -36.98
C LYS A 219 -49.97 81.19 -37.78
N ARG A 220 -49.95 80.04 -37.09
CA ARG A 220 -50.57 78.75 -37.43
C ARG A 220 -49.70 77.73 -38.18
N HIS A 221 -48.83 77.06 -37.42
CA HIS A 221 -48.90 75.62 -37.11
C HIS A 221 -47.61 74.82 -37.38
N LEU A 222 -47.01 74.40 -36.27
CA LEU A 222 -46.58 73.03 -35.93
C LEU A 222 -45.46 72.37 -36.77
N TYR A 223 -44.27 72.29 -36.17
CA TYR A 223 -43.28 71.24 -36.44
C TYR A 223 -42.92 70.44 -35.18
N THR A 224 -43.93 69.70 -34.72
CA THR A 224 -43.86 68.71 -33.64
C THR A 224 -43.35 67.34 -34.12
N ILE A 225 -42.81 67.19 -35.33
CA ILE A 225 -42.73 65.87 -35.98
C ILE A 225 -41.32 65.22 -35.98
N GLY A 226 -40.24 65.96 -35.70
CA GLY A 226 -38.88 65.39 -35.67
C GLY A 226 -38.44 64.77 -34.33
N ALA A 227 -39.01 65.23 -33.22
CA ALA A 227 -38.71 64.73 -31.87
C ALA A 227 -39.59 63.53 -31.45
N LEU A 228 -40.56 63.15 -32.28
CA LEU A 228 -41.51 62.07 -31.99
C LEU A 228 -41.02 60.68 -32.41
N GLY A 229 -40.06 60.52 -33.33
CA GLY A 229 -39.59 59.19 -33.76
C GLY A 229 -38.71 58.47 -32.73
N ALA A 230 -37.75 59.18 -32.12
CA ALA A 230 -36.91 58.64 -31.05
C ALA A 230 -37.62 58.60 -29.69
N ARG A 231 -38.65 59.46 -29.49
CA ARG A 231 -39.53 59.37 -28.32
C ARG A 231 -40.63 58.32 -28.49
N TRP A 232 -41.11 58.02 -29.71
CA TRP A 232 -42.04 56.91 -29.93
C TRP A 232 -41.39 55.55 -29.65
N GLY A 233 -40.10 55.34 -29.89
CA GLY A 233 -39.46 54.04 -29.55
C GLY A 233 -39.56 53.68 -28.06
N LEU A 234 -39.46 54.67 -27.16
CA LEU A 234 -39.48 54.47 -25.70
C LEU A 234 -40.87 54.70 -25.09
N TYR A 235 -41.62 55.71 -25.55
CA TYR A 235 -42.98 55.99 -25.06
C TYR A 235 -44.05 55.10 -25.73
N SER A 236 -43.81 54.51 -26.92
CA SER A 236 -44.75 53.58 -27.56
C SER A 236 -44.77 52.24 -26.86
N GLU A 237 -43.63 51.72 -26.39
CA GLU A 237 -43.61 50.44 -25.65
C GLU A 237 -44.36 50.58 -24.31
N GLU A 238 -44.09 51.66 -23.56
CA GLU A 238 -44.79 51.93 -22.30
C GLU A 238 -46.28 52.26 -22.52
N SER A 239 -46.63 53.05 -23.55
CA SER A 239 -48.03 53.35 -23.88
C SER A 239 -48.79 52.13 -24.42
N PHE A 240 -48.13 51.28 -25.20
CA PHE A 240 -48.68 50.01 -25.70
C PHE A 240 -48.86 49.01 -24.56
N ARG A 241 -47.88 48.91 -23.64
CA ARG A 241 -47.98 48.10 -22.43
C ARG A 241 -49.13 48.58 -21.54
N ASN A 242 -49.22 49.88 -21.27
CA ASN A 242 -50.30 50.46 -20.46
C ASN A 242 -51.66 50.34 -21.13
N GLY A 243 -51.75 50.51 -22.46
CA GLY A 243 -52.98 50.31 -23.22
C GLY A 243 -53.43 48.85 -23.25
N LEU A 244 -52.50 47.92 -23.50
CA LEU A 244 -52.78 46.49 -23.46
C LEU A 244 -53.19 46.05 -22.05
N LYS A 245 -52.50 46.55 -21.01
CA LYS A 245 -52.87 46.34 -19.61
C LYS A 245 -54.30 46.80 -19.34
N ALA A 246 -54.66 48.03 -19.71
CA ALA A 246 -56.01 48.56 -19.50
C ALA A 246 -57.08 47.71 -20.23
N ILE A 247 -56.84 47.32 -21.48
CA ILE A 247 -57.77 46.46 -22.24
C ILE A 247 -57.94 45.10 -21.56
N ILE A 248 -56.83 44.47 -21.15
CA ILE A 248 -56.83 43.14 -20.52
C ILE A 248 -57.50 43.18 -19.14
N GLU A 249 -57.23 44.20 -18.34
CA GLU A 249 -57.82 44.40 -17.01
C GLU A 249 -59.31 44.73 -17.09
N GLU A 250 -59.70 45.73 -17.89
CA GLU A 250 -61.07 46.24 -17.93
C GLU A 250 -62.02 45.31 -18.72
N SER A 251 -61.55 44.69 -19.81
CA SER A 251 -62.42 43.91 -20.70
C SER A 251 -62.44 42.41 -20.38
N PHE A 252 -61.40 41.87 -19.74
CA PHE A 252 -61.26 40.42 -19.52
C PHE A 252 -61.10 39.99 -18.06
N GLY A 253 -61.04 40.94 -17.11
CA GLY A 253 -60.97 40.65 -15.67
C GLY A 253 -59.68 39.94 -15.26
N VAL A 254 -58.57 40.32 -15.88
CA VAL A 254 -57.23 39.74 -15.72
C VAL A 254 -56.33 40.77 -15.07
N GLU A 255 -55.53 40.42 -14.07
CA GLU A 255 -54.61 41.38 -13.42
C GLU A 255 -53.22 41.35 -14.08
N VAL A 256 -52.64 42.52 -14.39
CA VAL A 256 -51.28 42.63 -14.93
C VAL A 256 -50.35 43.31 -13.92
N ILE A 257 -49.43 42.53 -13.36
CA ILE A 257 -48.51 42.92 -12.30
C ILE A 257 -47.10 43.08 -12.88
N ARG A 258 -46.50 44.27 -12.73
CA ARG A 258 -45.07 44.45 -13.00
C ARG A 258 -44.28 44.02 -11.76
N TYR A 259 -43.62 42.88 -11.84
CA TYR A 259 -42.75 42.38 -10.77
C TYR A 259 -41.36 42.99 -10.91
N VAL A 260 -40.88 43.62 -9.84
CA VAL A 260 -39.55 44.24 -9.76
C VAL A 260 -38.86 43.77 -8.49
N ASP A 261 -37.62 43.29 -8.63
CA ASP A 261 -36.86 42.73 -7.52
C ASP A 261 -35.35 42.83 -7.77
N TYR A 262 -34.54 42.64 -6.74
CA TYR A 262 -33.08 42.72 -6.86
C TYR A 262 -32.44 41.34 -6.70
N ASP A 263 -31.71 40.89 -7.71
CA ASP A 263 -30.94 39.65 -7.70
C ASP A 263 -29.56 39.95 -7.13
N HIS A 264 -29.35 39.63 -5.85
CA HIS A 264 -28.07 39.86 -5.16
C HIS A 264 -26.98 38.84 -5.52
N GLU A 265 -27.34 37.66 -6.03
CA GLU A 265 -26.41 36.57 -6.33
C GLU A 265 -25.98 36.58 -7.80
N GLY A 266 -26.72 37.28 -8.65
CA GLY A 266 -26.49 37.36 -10.08
C GLY A 266 -26.90 36.09 -10.82
N GLU A 267 -27.90 35.36 -10.32
CA GLU A 267 -28.46 34.17 -10.96
C GLU A 267 -28.95 34.46 -12.39
N VAL A 268 -29.53 35.63 -12.63
CA VAL A 268 -30.11 35.99 -13.95
C VAL A 268 -29.07 36.57 -14.89
N PHE A 269 -28.21 37.48 -14.44
CA PHE A 269 -27.31 38.23 -15.32
C PHE A 269 -25.82 37.90 -15.16
N GLY A 270 -25.48 36.97 -14.26
CA GLY A 270 -24.08 36.64 -13.91
C GLY A 270 -23.41 37.66 -12.99
N ARG A 271 -24.14 38.68 -12.55
CA ARG A 271 -23.74 39.72 -11.59
C ARG A 271 -24.98 40.27 -10.88
N PRO A 272 -24.84 40.88 -9.69
CA PRO A 272 -25.97 41.47 -8.99
C PRO A 272 -26.63 42.58 -9.83
N ASP A 273 -27.93 42.49 -10.07
CA ASP A 273 -28.67 43.46 -10.91
C ASP A 273 -30.18 43.42 -10.60
N GLN A 274 -30.90 44.44 -11.07
CA GLN A 274 -32.35 44.52 -10.91
C GLN A 274 -33.07 43.65 -11.95
N ILE A 275 -34.07 42.90 -11.49
CA ILE A 275 -34.91 42.03 -12.29
C ILE A 275 -36.29 42.66 -12.45
N GLU A 276 -36.77 42.71 -13.69
CA GLU A 276 -38.13 43.15 -14.01
C GLU A 276 -38.81 42.13 -14.93
N ILE A 277 -40.05 41.74 -14.61
CA ILE A 277 -40.87 40.82 -15.41
C ILE A 277 -42.35 41.20 -15.28
N ASP A 278 -43.09 41.23 -16.38
CA ASP A 278 -44.55 41.43 -16.31
C ASP A 278 -45.24 40.08 -16.13
N LEU A 279 -46.16 40.03 -15.17
CA LEU A 279 -46.92 38.84 -14.82
C LEU A 279 -48.40 39.10 -15.05
N ILE A 280 -49.05 38.20 -15.76
CA ILE A 280 -50.49 38.24 -16.03
C ILE A 280 -51.14 37.15 -15.19
N VAL A 281 -52.13 37.51 -14.38
CA VAL A 281 -52.82 36.61 -13.44
C VAL A 281 -54.30 36.54 -13.76
N ARG A 282 -54.81 35.34 -14.03
CA ARG A 282 -56.25 35.08 -14.25
C ARG A 282 -56.63 33.71 -13.73
N ASN A 283 -57.68 33.60 -12.89
CA ASN A 283 -58.24 32.31 -12.45
C ASN A 283 -57.18 31.29 -11.96
N ALA A 284 -56.20 31.76 -11.19
CA ALA A 284 -55.05 31.01 -10.69
C ALA A 284 -53.95 30.62 -11.70
N GLU A 285 -54.11 30.94 -13.00
CA GLU A 285 -53.04 30.85 -14.01
C GLU A 285 -52.09 32.05 -13.89
N LEU A 286 -50.78 31.78 -13.92
CA LEU A 286 -49.71 32.78 -13.89
C LEU A 286 -48.90 32.74 -15.18
N ILE A 287 -48.96 33.81 -15.96
CA ILE A 287 -48.25 33.92 -17.24
C ILE A 287 -47.16 34.99 -17.10
N ALA A 288 -45.92 34.65 -17.44
CA ALA A 288 -44.86 35.63 -17.61
C ALA A 288 -44.88 36.18 -19.03
N CYS A 289 -44.93 37.50 -19.19
CA CYS A 289 -44.97 38.15 -20.49
C CYS A 289 -43.82 39.16 -20.63
N GLU A 290 -43.17 39.16 -21.79
CA GLU A 290 -42.23 40.22 -22.18
C GLU A 290 -42.70 40.82 -23.50
N ILE A 291 -42.81 42.14 -23.53
CA ILE A 291 -43.13 42.90 -24.74
C ILE A 291 -41.94 43.77 -25.06
N LYS A 292 -41.38 43.61 -26.27
CA LYS A 292 -40.26 44.43 -26.78
C LYS A 292 -40.39 44.68 -28.26
N SER A 293 -39.88 45.81 -28.73
CA SER A 293 -39.78 46.13 -30.15
C SER A 293 -38.93 45.14 -30.97
N SER A 294 -37.99 44.44 -30.33
CA SER A 294 -37.14 43.41 -30.94
C SER A 294 -36.73 42.36 -29.90
N MET A 295 -36.62 41.09 -30.30
CA MET A 295 -36.20 39.98 -29.43
C MET A 295 -35.06 39.16 -30.04
N SER A 296 -33.94 39.09 -29.30
CA SER A 296 -32.76 38.30 -29.65
C SER A 296 -32.75 36.91 -29.00
N LYS A 297 -31.81 36.05 -29.42
CA LYS A 297 -31.56 34.76 -28.76
C LYS A 297 -31.21 34.91 -27.27
N SER A 298 -30.44 35.94 -26.91
CA SER A 298 -30.09 36.23 -25.51
C SER A 298 -31.27 36.72 -24.68
N ASP A 299 -32.21 37.43 -25.28
CA ASP A 299 -33.41 37.90 -24.58
C ASP A 299 -34.29 36.72 -24.15
N MET A 300 -34.42 35.68 -24.99
CA MET A 300 -35.18 34.46 -24.63
C MET A 300 -34.61 33.76 -23.40
N TYR A 301 -33.29 33.55 -23.35
CA TYR A 301 -32.64 32.95 -22.17
C TYR A 301 -32.69 33.86 -20.95
N THR A 302 -32.67 35.18 -21.15
CA THR A 302 -32.81 36.14 -20.06
C THR A 302 -34.21 36.07 -19.46
N LEU A 303 -35.26 36.13 -20.29
CA LEU A 303 -36.64 35.97 -19.83
C LEU A 303 -36.84 34.64 -19.10
N TRP A 304 -36.26 33.56 -19.61
CA TRP A 304 -36.32 32.25 -18.97
C TRP A 304 -35.69 32.27 -17.56
N ARG A 305 -34.49 32.83 -17.43
CA ARG A 305 -33.82 32.96 -16.12
C ARG A 305 -34.58 33.88 -15.16
N LYS A 306 -35.18 34.96 -15.66
CA LYS A 306 -36.06 35.82 -14.85
C LYS A 306 -37.27 35.03 -14.32
N LYS A 307 -37.87 34.19 -15.16
CA LYS A 307 -38.96 33.28 -14.77
C LYS A 307 -38.49 32.29 -13.71
N GLU A 308 -37.36 31.63 -13.90
CA GLU A 308 -36.81 30.68 -12.91
C GLU A 308 -36.50 31.36 -11.56
N PHE A 309 -35.94 32.58 -11.59
CA PHE A 309 -35.70 33.38 -10.40
C PHE A 309 -37.00 33.68 -9.64
N TYR A 310 -38.04 34.12 -10.36
CA TYR A 310 -39.37 34.35 -9.78
C TYR A 310 -39.94 33.07 -9.15
N GLU A 311 -39.92 31.95 -9.89
CA GLU A 311 -40.46 30.67 -9.41
C GLU A 311 -39.76 30.18 -8.13
N LYS A 312 -38.43 30.31 -8.09
CA LYS A 312 -37.60 29.92 -6.95
C LYS A 312 -37.93 30.76 -5.73
N LYS A 313 -38.04 32.08 -5.88
CA LYS A 313 -38.26 33.02 -4.76
C LYS A 313 -39.68 32.93 -4.19
N HIS A 314 -40.69 32.79 -5.04
CA HIS A 314 -42.09 32.77 -4.63
C HIS A 314 -42.67 31.37 -4.45
N GLN A 315 -41.89 30.32 -4.72
CA GLN A 315 -42.32 28.91 -4.67
C GLN A 315 -43.60 28.65 -5.47
N LYS A 316 -43.82 29.42 -6.54
CA LYS A 316 -44.99 29.36 -7.41
C LYS A 316 -44.53 29.16 -8.84
N LYS A 317 -45.15 28.22 -9.56
CA LYS A 317 -44.83 27.97 -10.97
C LYS A 317 -45.51 28.99 -11.88
N VAL A 318 -44.80 29.41 -12.91
CA VAL A 318 -45.33 30.18 -14.03
C VAL A 318 -45.77 29.16 -15.07
N ASP A 319 -47.06 29.19 -15.40
CA ASP A 319 -47.71 28.20 -16.26
C ASP A 319 -47.35 28.39 -17.73
N ARG A 320 -47.19 29.65 -18.16
CA ARG A 320 -46.88 30.02 -19.55
C ARG A 320 -45.90 31.18 -19.63
N VAL A 321 -45.05 31.18 -20.64
CA VAL A 321 -44.11 32.27 -20.92
C VAL A 321 -44.37 32.78 -22.34
N ILE A 322 -44.73 34.05 -22.46
CA ILE A 322 -45.16 34.67 -23.71
C ILE A 322 -44.21 35.82 -24.06
N VAL A 323 -43.85 35.89 -25.35
CA VAL A 323 -43.10 36.99 -25.94
C VAL A 323 -43.93 37.62 -27.05
N ILE A 324 -44.16 38.92 -26.94
CA ILE A 324 -44.83 39.71 -27.99
C ILE A 324 -43.80 40.67 -28.57
N SER A 325 -43.48 40.49 -29.85
CA SER A 325 -42.52 41.37 -30.52
C SER A 325 -42.73 41.41 -32.03
N PRO A 326 -42.78 42.59 -32.67
CA PRO A 326 -42.90 42.67 -34.12
C PRO A 326 -41.66 42.14 -34.85
N MET A 327 -40.51 42.01 -34.16
CA MET A 327 -39.25 41.57 -34.75
C MET A 327 -38.57 40.53 -33.86
N VAL A 328 -38.58 39.27 -34.26
CA VAL A 328 -37.88 38.19 -33.55
C VAL A 328 -36.75 37.67 -34.41
N ASP A 329 -35.52 37.68 -33.89
CA ASP A 329 -34.36 37.09 -34.57
C ASP A 329 -34.68 35.62 -34.92
N PRO A 330 -34.50 35.17 -36.18
CA PRO A 330 -34.71 33.78 -36.57
C PRO A 330 -33.98 32.76 -35.67
N ARG A 331 -32.83 33.14 -35.08
CA ARG A 331 -32.06 32.29 -34.16
C ARG A 331 -32.69 32.17 -32.76
N ALA A 332 -33.63 33.04 -32.42
CA ALA A 332 -34.37 33.00 -31.16
C ALA A 332 -35.55 32.02 -31.20
N LYS A 333 -36.16 31.79 -32.38
CA LYS A 333 -37.32 30.88 -32.56
C LYS A 333 -37.05 29.45 -32.05
N PRO A 334 -35.92 28.78 -32.41
CA PRO A 334 -35.63 27.44 -31.89
C PRO A 334 -35.39 27.40 -30.37
N VAL A 335 -34.90 28.50 -29.80
CA VAL A 335 -34.70 28.60 -28.34
C VAL A 335 -36.04 28.72 -27.62
N ALA A 336 -36.94 29.54 -28.16
CA ALA A 336 -38.28 29.68 -27.61
C ALA A 336 -39.05 28.35 -27.65
N GLU A 337 -39.01 27.63 -28.78
CA GLU A 337 -39.64 26.31 -28.90
C GLU A 337 -39.07 25.31 -27.88
N LYS A 338 -37.74 25.26 -27.73
CA LYS A 338 -37.08 24.36 -26.77
C LYS A 338 -37.45 24.68 -25.31
N LEU A 339 -37.64 25.95 -24.98
CA LEU A 339 -37.97 26.40 -23.63
C LEU A 339 -39.50 26.43 -23.39
N GLY A 340 -40.33 26.21 -24.41
CA GLY A 340 -41.77 26.37 -24.30
C GLY A 340 -42.22 27.83 -24.15
N ILE A 341 -41.49 28.76 -24.75
CA ILE A 341 -41.85 30.18 -24.83
C ILE A 341 -42.71 30.39 -26.08
N GLU A 342 -43.91 30.93 -25.89
CA GLU A 342 -44.84 31.25 -26.96
C GLU A 342 -44.46 32.59 -27.59
N ILE A 343 -44.31 32.64 -28.92
CA ILE A 343 -43.96 33.86 -29.64
C ILE A 343 -45.17 34.35 -30.43
N TYR A 344 -45.58 35.60 -30.16
CA TYR A 344 -46.49 36.37 -30.99
C TYR A 344 -45.70 37.44 -31.71
N THR A 345 -45.50 37.25 -33.01
CA THR A 345 -44.73 38.16 -33.86
C THR A 345 -45.50 38.52 -35.12
N HIS A 346 -45.04 39.56 -35.81
CA HIS A 346 -45.56 39.89 -37.13
C HIS A 346 -44.92 38.94 -38.14
N SER A 347 -45.67 37.95 -38.63
CA SER A 347 -45.20 37.09 -39.72
C SER A 347 -46.30 36.76 -40.72
N ASP A 348 -45.97 36.93 -42.00
CA ASP A 348 -46.73 36.61 -43.21
C ASP A 348 -46.96 35.09 -43.44
N GLU A 349 -47.31 34.33 -42.40
CA GLU A 349 -47.64 32.90 -42.51
C GLU A 349 -49.04 32.60 -41.97
N PHE A 350 -50.05 32.94 -42.77
CA PHE A 350 -51.38 32.34 -42.74
C PHE A 350 -51.53 31.44 -43.97
N ILE A 351 -50.98 30.23 -43.99
CA ILE A 351 -51.40 29.18 -44.92
C ILE A 351 -51.35 27.80 -44.22
N GLU A 352 -52.47 27.10 -44.31
CA GLU A 352 -52.70 25.67 -44.07
C GLU A 352 -52.71 25.13 -42.62
N LYS A 353 -53.88 25.29 -41.97
CA LYS A 353 -54.42 24.25 -41.10
C LYS A 353 -55.96 24.23 -41.04
N GLU A 354 -56.64 24.59 -42.13
CA GLU A 354 -58.11 24.64 -42.20
C GLU A 354 -58.72 23.90 -43.41
N GLU A 355 -58.01 22.93 -44.00
CA GLU A 355 -58.59 22.06 -45.05
C GLU A 355 -58.70 20.58 -44.65
N LYS A 356 -58.42 20.21 -43.39
CA LYS A 356 -58.61 18.83 -42.91
C LYS A 356 -59.80 18.58 -41.99
N ASN A 357 -60.66 19.58 -41.75
CA ASN A 357 -61.85 19.42 -40.91
C ASN A 357 -63.18 19.78 -41.61
N ILE A 358 -63.18 20.02 -42.92
CA ILE A 358 -64.42 20.29 -43.69
C ILE A 358 -64.98 19.02 -44.37
N GLU A 359 -64.26 17.90 -44.39
CA GLU A 359 -64.79 16.62 -44.90
C GLU A 359 -65.58 15.78 -43.87
N ASP A 360 -65.67 16.17 -42.59
CA ASP A 360 -66.39 15.38 -41.56
C ASP A 360 -67.64 16.05 -40.95
N ILE A 361 -68.10 17.20 -41.47
CA ILE A 361 -69.40 17.81 -41.04
C ILE A 361 -70.24 18.30 -42.23
N SER A 362 -70.17 17.62 -43.37
CA SER A 362 -71.18 17.72 -44.42
C SER A 362 -71.24 16.46 -45.29
N SER A 363 -72.05 15.50 -44.84
CA SER A 363 -72.67 14.36 -45.58
C SER A 363 -72.04 12.98 -45.41
#